data_AF-A0A2S6NH36-F1
#
_entry.id   AF-A0A2S6NH36-F1
#
_cell.length_a   1.000
_cell.length_b   1.000
_cell.length_c   1.000
_cell.angle_alpha   90.00
_cell.angle_beta   90.00
_cell.angle_gamma   90.00
#
_symmetry.space_group_name_H-M   'P 1'
#
loop_
_entity.id
_entity.type
_entity.pdbx_description
1 polymer ?
#
loop_
_entity_poly.entity_id
_entity_poly.type
_entity_poly.pdbx_seq_one_letter_code
_entity_poly.pdbx_strand_id
1 'polypeptide(L)' 'MELRMARVESELAETAAVTVQVARDQVIAAGDPETIAWALDQFREAEALLRRVTADCDGPPGEVKGAV' A
#
# COMPACT_ATOMS: atom_id res chain seq x y z
N MET A 1 -9.82 -22.26 -1.52
CA MET A 1 -9.05 -21.79 -0.35
C MET A 1 -8.32 -20.49 -0.66
N GLU A 2 -7.78 -20.35 -1.87
CA GLU A 2 -7.05 -19.15 -2.36
C GLU A 2 -7.87 -17.85 -2.33
N LEU A 3 -9.14 -17.86 -2.74
CA LEU A 3 -10.00 -16.66 -2.73
C LEU A 3 -10.16 -16.02 -1.34
N ARG A 4 -10.14 -16.82 -0.27
CA ARG A 4 -10.26 -16.31 1.10
C ARG A 4 -8.97 -15.67 1.58
N MET A 5 -7.82 -16.15 1.08
CA MET A 5 -6.50 -15.61 1.41
C MET A 5 -6.27 -14.28 0.70
N ALA A 6 -6.58 -14.22 -0.61
CA ALA A 6 -6.51 -12.99 -1.40
C ALA A 6 -7.38 -11.85 -0.82
N ARG A 7 -8.58 -12.18 -0.33
CA ARG A 7 -9.45 -11.20 0.33
C ARG A 7 -8.85 -10.64 1.62
N VAL A 8 -8.25 -11.49 2.45
CA VAL A 8 -7.59 -11.06 3.69
C VAL A 8 -6.38 -10.18 3.38
N GLU A 9 -5.61 -10.52 2.35
CA GLU A 9 -4.46 -9.73 1.90
C GLU A 9 -4.89 -8.34 1.39
N SER A 10 -6.01 -8.27 0.65
CA SER A 10 -6.59 -6.99 0.21
C SER A 10 -7.05 -6.12 1.40
N GLU A 11 -7.78 -6.70 2.36
CA GLU A 11 -8.26 -5.98 3.56
C GLU A 11 -7.08 -5.45 4.41
N LEU A 12 -5.98 -6.21 4.49
CA LEU A 12 -4.75 -5.79 5.17
C LEU A 12 -4.04 -4.66 4.40
N ALA A 13 -3.98 -4.74 3.07
CA ALA A 13 -3.37 -3.69 2.24
C ALA A 13 -4.12 -2.36 2.33
N GLU A 14 -5.46 -2.39 2.36
CA GLU A 14 -6.30 -1.20 2.58
C GLU A 14 -6.06 -0.58 3.96
N THR A 15 -6.00 -1.40 5.00
CA THR A 15 -5.72 -0.94 6.37
C THR A 15 -4.34 -0.29 6.47
N ALA A 16 -3.34 -0.86 5.80
CA ALA A 16 -2.00 -0.30 5.73
C ALA A 16 -1.98 1.05 5.00
N ALA A 17 -2.75 1.20 3.91
CA ALA A 17 -2.82 2.46 3.15
C ALA A 17 -3.44 3.59 3.99
N VAL A 18 -4.51 3.30 4.73
CA VAL A 18 -5.10 4.28 5.67
C VAL A 18 -4.10 4.67 6.75
N THR A 19 -3.36 3.71 7.30
CA THR A 19 -2.33 3.98 8.32
C THR A 19 -1.23 4.89 7.79
N VAL A 20 -0.77 4.66 6.56
CA VAL A 20 0.21 5.51 5.86
C VAL A 20 -0.30 6.94 5.68
N GLN A 21 -1.58 7.10 5.31
CA GLN A 21 -2.19 8.42 5.14
C GLN A 21 -2.25 9.20 6.46
N VAL A 22 -2.63 8.54 7.56
CA VAL A 22 -2.64 9.16 8.88
C VAL A 22 -1.25 9.61 9.31
N ALA A 23 -0.23 8.77 9.09
CA ALA A 23 1.16 9.11 9.40
C ALA A 23 1.64 10.31 8.55
N ARG A 24 1.27 10.37 7.28
CA ARG A 24 1.57 11.51 6.39
C ARG A 24 1.03 12.82 6.95
N ASP A 25 -0.24 12.83 7.37
CA ASP A 25 -0.88 14.05 7.86
C ASP A 25 -0.27 14.51 9.19
N GLN A 26 0.15 13.58 10.05
CA GLN A 26 0.89 13.90 11.28
C GLN A 26 2.27 14.50 10.99
N VAL A 27 3.00 13.98 9.99
CA VAL A 27 4.30 14.51 9.60
C VAL A 27 4.15 15.92 9.03
N ILE A 28 3.16 16.16 8.16
CA ILE A 28 2.87 17.51 7.64
C ILE A 28 2.60 18.49 8.79
N ALA A 29 1.92 18.06 9.86
CA ALA A 29 1.64 18.89 11.03
C ALA A 29 2.89 19.21 11.89
N ALA A 30 3.97 18.41 11.81
CA ALA A 30 5.17 18.58 12.61
C ALA A 30 6.05 19.78 12.19
N GLY A 31 5.89 20.27 10.96
CA GLY A 31 6.39 21.58 10.51
C GLY A 31 7.84 21.69 10.03
N ASP A 32 8.65 20.62 10.08
CA ASP A 32 10.01 20.63 9.53
C ASP A 32 10.04 20.27 8.04
N PRO A 33 10.34 21.21 7.12
CA PRO A 33 10.19 21.00 5.68
C PRO A 33 11.07 19.89 5.08
N GLU A 34 12.30 19.71 5.56
CA GLU A 34 13.21 18.67 5.04
C GLU A 34 12.74 17.28 5.46
N THR A 35 12.39 17.11 6.73
CA THR A 35 11.83 15.85 7.24
C THR A 35 10.49 15.54 6.60
N ILE A 36 9.65 16.55 6.36
CA ILE A 36 8.36 16.40 5.67
C ILE A 36 8.59 15.93 4.22
N ALA A 37 9.51 16.55 3.48
CA ALA A 37 9.77 16.19 2.09
C ALA A 37 10.25 14.73 1.97
N TRP A 38 11.22 14.32 2.78
CA TRP A 38 11.71 12.94 2.81
C TRP A 38 10.60 11.94 3.18
N ALA A 39 9.82 12.23 4.22
CA ALA A 39 8.74 11.35 4.66
C ALA A 39 7.63 11.24 3.62
N LEU A 40 7.27 12.33 2.93
CA LEU A 40 6.27 12.32 1.85
C LEU A 40 6.67 11.40 0.70
N ASP A 41 7.95 11.37 0.34
CA ASP A 41 8.44 10.45 -0.69
C ASP A 41 8.36 8.99 -0.24
N GLN A 42 8.73 8.70 1.01
CA GLN A 42 8.57 7.35 1.59
C GLN A 42 7.10 6.91 1.64
N PHE A 43 6.17 7.80 1.97
CA PHE A 43 4.75 7.49 1.97
C PHE A 43 4.20 7.22 0.56
N ARG A 44 4.67 7.96 -0.45
CA ARG A 44 4.28 7.70 -1.85
C ARG A 44 4.75 6.34 -2.34
N GLU A 45 5.97 5.94 -1.99
CA GLU A 45 6.49 4.61 -2.31
C GLU A 45 5.66 3.51 -1.64
N ALA A 46 5.32 3.68 -0.36
CA ALA A 46 4.48 2.75 0.39
C ALA A 46 3.07 2.63 -0.22
N GLU A 47 2.41 3.74 -0.56
CA GLU A 47 1.09 3.71 -1.23
C GLU A 47 1.15 3.02 -2.60
N ALA A 48 2.23 3.22 -3.37
CA ALA A 48 2.40 2.57 -4.67
C ALA A 48 2.55 1.05 -4.55
N LEU A 49 3.32 0.58 -3.56
CA LEU A 49 3.47 -0.85 -3.27
C LEU A 49 2.14 -1.47 -2.83
N LEU A 50 1.40 -0.79 -1.95
CA LEU A 50 0.11 -1.29 -1.46
C LEU A 50 -0.92 -1.36 -2.58
N ARG A 51 -1.02 -0.35 -3.44
CA ARG A 51 -1.92 -0.38 -4.62
C ARG A 51 -1.59 -1.50 -5.58
N ARG A 52 -0.29 -1.82 -5.75
CA ARG A 52 0.13 -2.94 -6.58
C ARG A 52 -0.33 -4.27 -5.98
N VAL A 53 -0.16 -4.47 -4.67
CA VAL A 53 -0.65 -5.68 -3.98
C VAL A 53 -2.16 -5.82 -4.14
N THR A 54 -2.93 -4.74 -3.94
CA THR A 54 -4.38 -4.77 -4.14
C THR A 54 -4.76 -5.11 -5.59
N ALA A 55 -4.08 -4.51 -6.58
CA ALA A 55 -4.34 -4.78 -7.99
C ALA A 55 -3.99 -6.23 -8.40
N ASP A 56 -2.92 -6.79 -7.84
CA ASP A 56 -2.52 -8.19 -8.07
C ASP A 56 -3.53 -9.16 -7.40
N CYS A 57 -4.18 -8.77 -6.30
CA CYS A 57 -5.23 -9.54 -5.63
C CYS A 57 -6.61 -9.49 -6.34
N ASP A 58 -6.92 -8.39 -7.04
CA ASP A 58 -8.17 -8.19 -7.80
C ASP A 58 -8.12 -8.74 -9.24
N GLY A 59 -6.96 -9.25 -9.68
CA GLY A 59 -6.80 -9.90 -10.98
C GLY A 59 -7.68 -11.17 -11.11
N PRO A 60 -8.24 -11.48 -12.30
CA PRO A 60 -9.04 -12.68 -12.48
C PRO A 60 -8.23 -13.93 -12.09
N PRO A 61 -8.85 -14.93 -11.42
CA PRO A 61 -8.16 -16.16 -11.03
C PRO A 61 -7.79 -16.94 -12.30
N GLY A 62 -6.59 -16.71 -12.82
CA GLY A 62 -6.13 -17.40 -14.02
C GLY A 62 -5.20 -16.60 -14.92
N GLU A 63 -4.21 -15.89 -14.39
CA GLU A 63 -2.97 -15.66 -15.15
C GLU A 63 -1.81 -15.40 -14.20
N VAL A 64 -1.47 -16.40 -13.38
CA VAL A 64 -0.09 -16.50 -12.90
C VAL A 64 0.75 -16.83 -14.13
N LYS A 65 1.25 -15.80 -14.83
CA LYS A 65 2.36 -16.00 -15.76
C LYS A 65 3.51 -16.52 -14.91
N GLY A 66 3.67 -17.85 -14.93
CA GLY A 66 4.76 -18.55 -14.29
C GLY A 66 6.06 -17.83 -14.60
N ALA A 67 6.65 -17.23 -13.57
CA ALA A 67 8.07 -16.99 -13.57
C ALA A 67 8.74 -18.36 -13.63
N VAL A 68 9.67 -18.47 -14.57
CA VAL A 68 10.55 -19.62 -14.87
C VAL A 68 11.15 -20.23 -13.60
#